data_AF-A0A5Y0UV36-F1
#
_entry.id   AF-A0A5Y0UV36-F1
#
_cell.length_a   1.000
_cell.length_b   1.000
_cell.length_c   1.000
_cell.angle_alpha   90.00
_cell.angle_beta   90.00
_cell.angle_gamma   90.00
#
_symmetry.space_group_name_H-M   'P 1'
#
loop_
_entity.id
_entity.type
_entity.pdbx_description
1 polymer ?
#
loop_
_entity_poly.entity_id
_entity_poly.type
_entity_poly.pdbx_seq_one_letter_code
_entity_poly.pdbx_strand_id
1 'polypeptide(L)'
;MKQRQHSLIIIISLMIVSYTVNKVIFGRDSSIPFLSTLSFLLISFYLLKCKNLTLRTIGCILIFLLSSEISYFIIFHEQISFDVISSVVETNLIEAKGMFLSDGIKIFGIAILLTLAISYGITKIYKSQNNFKWIPKLAIYLYLLISLMIANDVWPQINDIKMSMNESRSTIGKLIKSYFPAVIGDVAYFASTMLLNDRYSNTSIIPDFNESITGKAESGNNTIVIVMGESSLFSRYSIYGYPKLTSPDLQKIFTQPKSCIVRNVHSSAPETRDSLAMTFSFSTPESDTNLFKNKSIIEMAKANGYKTWWIGSQELEGLFSSKYGFIARKSDVVRLTNGHDEHLVSMLTDALEDTSAPKKFIIVHLLGNHKPYHNYDAEDKKALPGAEEYDLTIHKTDRVVSSLFNDVAKHSKNYIFLYTSDHGEVVNKGHGLMKGKDQWYIPFLYKSTNDKFDCSFIEQFRNKDGWLSGLMNKYILSRLIGYALDKNIVNNEMNNDRVKAANEKPVLFKDTE
;
A
#
# COMPACT_ATOMS: atom_id res chain seq x y z
N MET A 1 10.64 47.59 27.00
CA MET A 1 11.34 46.33 27.36
C MET A 1 10.42 45.10 27.41
N LYS A 2 9.29 45.11 28.15
CA LYS A 2 8.36 43.95 28.24
C LYS A 2 7.86 43.40 26.90
N GLN A 3 7.60 44.25 25.90
CA GLN A 3 7.10 43.84 24.58
C GLN A 3 8.16 43.08 23.75
N ARG A 4 9.43 43.48 23.79
CA ARG A 4 10.54 42.78 23.10
C ARG A 4 10.82 41.42 23.74
N GLN A 5 10.70 41.32 25.06
CA GLN A 5 10.85 40.05 25.79
C GLN A 5 9.76 39.04 25.40
N HIS A 6 8.49 39.46 25.29
CA HIS A 6 7.42 38.55 24.86
C HIS A 6 7.58 38.05 23.42
N SER A 7 8.00 38.91 22.48
CA SER A 7 8.25 38.50 21.10
C SER A 7 9.42 37.51 20.98
N LEU A 8 10.49 37.72 21.76
CA LEU A 8 11.65 36.82 21.77
C LEU A 8 11.27 35.43 22.33
N ILE A 9 10.51 35.39 23.43
CA ILE A 9 10.02 34.14 24.02
C ILE A 9 9.19 33.36 23.01
N ILE A 10 8.27 34.01 22.28
CA ILE A 10 7.47 33.34 21.25
C ILE A 10 8.35 32.71 20.17
N ILE A 11 9.30 33.47 19.63
CA ILE A 11 10.17 32.97 18.56
C ILE A 11 10.95 31.75 19.04
N ILE A 12 11.55 31.83 20.24
CA ILE A 12 12.30 30.71 20.83
C ILE A 12 11.37 29.50 21.04
N SER A 13 10.17 29.69 21.58
CA SER A 13 9.20 28.61 21.74
C SER A 13 8.82 27.97 20.40
N LEU A 14 8.54 28.77 19.36
CA LEU A 14 8.20 28.26 18.03
C LEU A 14 9.40 27.56 17.36
N MET A 15 10.63 28.02 17.59
CA MET A 15 11.83 27.33 17.13
C MET A 15 11.99 25.96 17.81
N ILE A 16 11.81 25.89 19.13
CA ILE A 16 11.88 24.62 19.87
C ILE A 16 10.79 23.66 19.38
N VAL A 17 9.55 24.13 19.22
CA VAL A 17 8.46 23.33 18.70
C VAL A 17 8.75 22.87 17.28
N SER A 18 9.22 23.77 16.40
CA SER A 18 9.58 23.43 15.02
C SER A 18 10.64 22.34 14.96
N TYR A 19 11.73 22.48 15.74
CA TYR A 19 12.79 21.47 15.80
C TYR A 19 12.28 20.13 16.30
N THR A 20 11.51 20.14 17.40
CA THR A 20 10.98 18.93 18.03
C THR A 20 10.03 18.20 17.09
N VAL A 21 9.09 18.92 16.46
CA VAL A 21 8.12 18.35 15.51
C VAL A 21 8.85 17.75 14.31
N ASN A 22 9.82 18.46 13.72
CA ASN A 22 10.58 17.91 12.58
C ASN A 22 11.35 16.65 12.94
N LYS A 23 12.07 16.67 14.07
CA LYS A 23 12.92 15.56 14.47
C LYS A 23 12.13 14.33 14.91
N VAL A 24 11.11 14.53 15.75
CA VAL A 24 10.36 13.45 16.39
C VAL A 24 9.26 12.91 15.48
N ILE A 25 8.49 13.79 14.83
CA ILE A 25 7.32 13.39 14.04
C ILE A 25 7.73 13.10 12.61
N PHE A 26 8.42 14.03 11.95
CA PHE A 26 8.73 13.89 10.52
C PHE A 26 10.05 13.16 10.23
N GLY A 27 10.85 12.85 11.26
CA GLY A 27 12.17 12.24 11.11
C GLY A 27 13.14 13.09 10.28
N ARG A 28 13.02 14.43 10.33
CA ARG A 28 13.85 15.38 9.58
C ARG A 28 14.74 16.17 10.53
N ASP A 29 16.06 16.06 10.32
CA ASP A 29 17.07 16.86 11.03
C ASP A 29 17.89 17.67 10.01
N SER A 30 17.23 18.61 9.32
CA SER A 30 17.87 19.48 8.32
C SER A 30 17.27 20.88 8.31
N SER A 31 18.01 21.84 7.74
CA SER A 31 17.69 23.27 7.84
C SER A 31 16.41 23.65 7.09
N ILE A 32 16.17 23.09 5.90
CA ILE A 32 14.99 23.47 5.08
C ILE A 32 13.66 23.07 5.76
N PRO A 33 13.44 21.80 6.17
CA PRO A 33 12.25 21.38 6.91
C PRO A 33 12.02 22.15 8.21
N PHE A 34 13.10 22.43 8.94
CA PHE A 34 13.03 23.24 10.16
C PHE A 34 12.53 24.66 9.88
N LEU A 35 13.11 25.35 8.89
CA LEU A 35 12.72 26.71 8.52
C LEU A 35 11.31 26.77 7.92
N SER A 36 10.91 25.77 7.14
CA SER A 36 9.57 25.71 6.54
C SER A 36 8.49 25.51 7.61
N THR A 37 8.72 24.60 8.55
CA THR A 37 7.81 24.38 9.69
C THR A 37 7.75 25.60 10.60
N LEU A 38 8.89 26.27 10.86
CA LEU A 38 8.92 27.51 11.63
C LEU A 38 8.09 28.61 10.94
N SER A 39 8.23 28.74 9.62
CA SER A 39 7.47 29.71 8.81
C SER A 39 5.96 29.42 8.84
N PHE A 40 5.59 28.13 8.73
CA PHE A 40 4.21 27.67 8.88
C PHE A 40 3.62 28.02 10.25
N LEU A 41 4.36 27.73 11.33
CA LEU A 41 3.92 28.02 12.71
C LEU A 41 3.78 29.52 12.96
N LEU A 42 4.71 30.34 12.45
CA LEU A 42 4.65 31.79 12.53
C LEU A 42 3.39 32.36 11.85
N ILE A 43 3.08 31.88 10.64
CA ILE A 43 1.87 32.31 9.91
C ILE A 43 0.61 31.86 10.64
N SER A 44 0.55 30.60 11.07
CA SER A 44 -0.60 30.06 11.80
C SER A 44 -0.85 30.84 13.10
N PHE A 45 0.21 31.14 13.84
CA PHE A 45 0.16 31.99 15.04
C PHE A 45 -0.38 33.39 14.71
N TYR A 46 0.11 34.03 13.65
CA TYR A 46 -0.35 35.37 13.24
C TYR A 46 -1.83 35.37 12.83
N LEU A 47 -2.25 34.38 12.04
CA LEU A 47 -3.63 34.23 11.57
C LEU A 47 -4.62 34.04 12.72
N LEU A 48 -4.27 33.21 13.72
CA LEU A 48 -5.08 33.05 14.94
C LEU A 48 -5.29 34.36 15.72
N LYS A 49 -4.40 35.35 15.52
CA LYS A 49 -4.49 36.68 16.15
C LYS A 49 -5.22 37.72 15.33
N CYS A 50 -5.58 37.43 14.09
CA CYS A 50 -6.35 38.35 13.29
C CYS A 50 -7.74 38.57 13.90
N LYS A 51 -8.16 39.84 13.99
CA LYS A 51 -9.55 40.19 14.36
C LYS A 51 -10.55 39.73 13.30
N ASN A 52 -10.12 39.64 12.04
CA ASN A 52 -10.93 39.14 10.94
C ASN A 52 -11.24 37.65 11.16
N LEU A 53 -12.53 37.33 11.21
CA LEU A 53 -13.01 35.97 11.49
C LEU A 53 -12.47 34.97 10.47
N THR A 54 -12.51 35.28 9.17
CA THR A 54 -12.02 34.42 8.10
C THR A 54 -10.55 34.06 8.27
N LEU A 55 -9.69 35.06 8.53
CA LEU A 55 -8.26 34.81 8.75
C LEU A 55 -8.01 33.95 9.99
N ARG A 56 -8.77 34.19 11.06
CA ARG A 56 -8.68 33.37 12.28
C ARG A 56 -9.13 31.93 12.03
N THR A 57 -10.21 31.74 11.26
CA THR A 57 -10.69 30.41 10.86
C THR A 57 -9.64 29.67 10.04
N ILE A 58 -8.98 30.34 9.08
CA ILE A 58 -7.85 29.76 8.34
C ILE A 58 -6.74 29.34 9.30
N GLY A 59 -6.38 30.20 10.27
CA GLY A 59 -5.41 29.84 11.32
C GLY A 59 -5.81 28.59 12.12
N CYS A 60 -7.09 28.47 12.51
CA CYS A 60 -7.60 27.28 13.18
C CYS A 60 -7.53 26.03 12.29
N ILE A 61 -7.84 26.14 11.00
CA ILE A 61 -7.75 25.02 10.05
C ILE A 61 -6.30 24.55 9.92
N LEU A 62 -5.34 25.47 9.77
CA LEU A 62 -3.91 25.10 9.67
C LEU A 62 -3.43 24.38 10.94
N ILE A 63 -3.79 24.89 12.13
CA ILE A 63 -3.46 24.21 13.38
C ILE A 63 -4.18 22.87 13.52
N PHE A 64 -5.40 22.74 13.02
CA PHE A 64 -6.12 21.47 13.01
C PHE A 64 -5.46 20.42 12.13
N LEU A 65 -4.99 20.81 10.95
CA LEU A 65 -4.24 19.90 10.06
C LEU A 65 -2.94 19.43 10.74
N LEU A 66 -2.15 20.36 11.31
CA LEU A 66 -0.95 19.99 12.06
C LEU A 66 -1.27 19.14 13.31
N SER A 67 -2.37 19.43 14.00
CA SER A 67 -2.82 18.65 15.16
C SER A 67 -3.27 17.25 14.76
N SER A 68 -3.78 17.06 13.54
CA SER A 68 -4.08 15.75 12.95
C SER A 68 -2.79 15.00 12.64
N GLU A 69 -1.80 15.70 12.09
CA GLU A 69 -0.35 15.39 12.06
C GLU A 69 0.13 14.64 13.33
N ILE A 70 0.09 15.41 14.41
CA ILE A 70 0.55 15.02 15.75
C ILE A 70 -0.31 13.91 16.34
N SER A 71 -1.63 13.99 16.16
CA SER A 71 -2.57 12.99 16.67
C SER A 71 -2.35 11.62 16.04
N TYR A 72 -2.14 11.58 14.72
CA TYR A 72 -1.75 10.37 14.01
C TYR A 72 -0.46 9.78 14.61
N PHE A 73 0.57 10.60 14.80
CA PHE A 73 1.81 10.16 15.43
C PHE A 73 1.62 9.64 16.87
N ILE A 74 0.74 10.24 17.66
CA ILE A 74 0.43 9.76 19.03
C ILE A 74 -0.19 8.35 18.99
N ILE A 75 -1.06 8.07 18.01
CA ILE A 75 -1.80 6.81 17.92
C ILE A 75 -0.95 5.70 17.29
N PHE A 76 -0.26 6.01 16.19
CA PHE A 76 0.45 5.00 15.39
C PHE A 76 1.95 4.91 15.71
N HIS A 77 2.51 5.93 16.37
CA HIS A 77 3.95 6.13 16.61
C HIS A 77 4.77 6.31 15.33
N GLU A 78 4.15 6.78 14.26
CA GLU A 78 4.75 6.97 12.94
C GLU A 78 4.17 8.22 12.27
N GLN A 79 4.86 8.75 11.26
CA GLN A 79 4.31 9.80 10.39
C GLN A 79 3.34 9.22 9.37
N ILE A 80 2.45 10.07 8.84
CA ILE A 80 1.62 9.72 7.70
C ILE A 80 2.54 9.45 6.50
N SER A 81 2.54 8.21 6.01
CA SER A 81 3.37 7.79 4.88
C SER A 81 2.77 8.24 3.53
N PHE A 82 3.49 8.01 2.43
CA PHE A 82 2.94 8.28 1.09
C PHE A 82 1.85 7.28 0.73
N ASP A 83 2.02 6.01 1.13
CA ASP A 83 1.04 4.98 0.85
C ASP A 83 -0.24 5.16 1.65
N VAL A 84 -0.19 5.63 2.91
CA VAL A 84 -1.41 6.01 3.65
C VAL A 84 -2.19 7.11 2.93
N ILE A 85 -1.53 8.17 2.43
CA ILE A 85 -2.22 9.23 1.69
C ILE A 85 -2.79 8.69 0.38
N SER A 86 -2.05 7.83 -0.30
CA SER A 86 -2.49 7.22 -1.55
C SER A 86 -3.70 6.30 -1.37
N SER A 87 -3.72 5.48 -0.31
CA SER A 87 -4.87 4.64 0.02
C SER A 87 -6.09 5.53 0.23
N VAL A 88 -6.00 6.61 1.01
CA VAL A 88 -7.12 7.56 1.20
C VAL A 88 -7.64 8.14 -0.12
N VAL A 89 -6.76 8.39 -1.10
CA VAL A 89 -7.13 8.89 -2.44
C VAL A 89 -7.85 7.84 -3.28
N GLU A 90 -7.48 6.57 -3.10
CA GLU A 90 -7.94 5.43 -3.90
C GLU A 90 -9.13 4.69 -3.25
N THR A 91 -9.39 4.90 -1.95
CA THR A 91 -10.47 4.33 -1.13
C THR A 91 -11.88 4.78 -1.57
N ASN A 92 -12.87 3.89 -1.47
CA ASN A 92 -14.30 4.21 -1.69
C ASN A 92 -15.01 4.72 -0.41
N LEU A 93 -16.28 5.15 -0.53
CA LEU A 93 -17.04 5.71 0.60
C LEU A 93 -17.30 4.72 1.74
N ILE A 94 -17.45 3.43 1.45
CA ILE A 94 -17.74 2.39 2.45
C ILE A 94 -16.50 2.16 3.32
N GLU A 95 -15.35 1.97 2.68
CA GLU A 95 -14.06 1.79 3.34
C GLU A 95 -13.64 3.06 4.10
N ALA A 96 -13.80 4.26 3.51
CA ALA A 96 -13.55 5.53 4.19
C ALA A 96 -14.38 5.66 5.48
N LYS A 97 -15.66 5.27 5.44
CA LYS A 97 -16.52 5.26 6.61
C LYS A 97 -16.05 4.25 7.65
N GLY A 98 -15.67 3.04 7.24
CA GLY A 98 -15.13 2.00 8.13
C GLY A 98 -13.88 2.47 8.86
N MET A 99 -12.92 3.02 8.12
CA MET A 99 -11.66 3.56 8.66
C MET A 99 -11.88 4.79 9.55
N PHE A 100 -12.84 5.65 9.21
CA PHE A 100 -13.18 6.78 10.06
C PHE A 100 -13.75 6.33 11.41
N LEU A 101 -14.62 5.32 11.42
CA LEU A 101 -15.22 4.79 12.64
C LEU A 101 -14.23 4.02 13.52
N SER A 102 -13.25 3.34 12.93
CA SER A 102 -12.23 2.59 13.67
C SER A 102 -11.15 3.50 14.29
N ASP A 103 -10.50 4.32 13.47
CA ASP A 103 -9.34 5.14 13.85
C ASP A 103 -9.59 6.63 13.75
N GLY A 104 -10.36 7.07 12.75
CA GLY A 104 -10.63 8.50 12.48
C GLY A 104 -11.21 9.24 13.68
N ILE A 105 -12.15 8.64 14.42
CA ILE A 105 -12.73 9.24 15.63
C ILE A 105 -11.65 9.58 16.67
N LYS A 106 -10.67 8.69 16.88
CA LYS A 106 -9.56 8.91 17.84
C LYS A 106 -8.62 9.99 17.31
N ILE A 107 -8.24 9.90 16.03
CA ILE A 107 -7.34 10.87 15.39
C ILE A 107 -7.94 12.28 15.48
N PHE A 108 -9.17 12.45 15.00
CA PHE A 108 -9.82 13.76 14.97
C PHE A 108 -10.22 14.25 16.36
N GLY A 109 -10.61 13.36 17.28
CA GLY A 109 -10.92 13.72 18.66
C GLY A 109 -9.73 14.39 19.37
N ILE A 110 -8.56 13.75 19.32
CA ILE A 110 -7.31 14.31 19.86
C ILE A 110 -6.92 15.59 19.11
N ALA A 111 -7.02 15.60 17.78
CA ALA A 111 -6.68 16.78 16.97
C ALA A 111 -7.54 18.01 17.29
N ILE A 112 -8.86 17.82 17.50
CA ILE A 112 -9.79 18.89 17.91
C ILE A 112 -9.39 19.43 19.28
N LEU A 113 -9.13 18.56 20.26
CA LEU A 113 -8.73 18.98 21.61
C LEU A 113 -7.41 19.76 21.59
N LEU A 114 -6.41 19.29 20.85
CA LEU A 114 -5.14 20.01 20.66
C LEU A 114 -5.34 21.36 19.99
N THR A 115 -6.16 21.42 18.94
CA THR A 115 -6.47 22.67 18.22
C THR A 115 -7.13 23.69 19.13
N LEU A 116 -8.12 23.27 19.93
CA LEU A 116 -8.80 24.12 20.89
C LEU A 116 -7.84 24.62 21.97
N ALA A 117 -7.01 23.72 22.53
CA ALA A 117 -6.03 24.07 23.55
C ALA A 117 -4.98 25.08 23.04
N ILE A 118 -4.41 24.84 21.85
CA ILE A 118 -3.43 25.73 21.21
C ILE A 118 -4.07 27.08 20.89
N SER A 119 -5.24 27.09 20.26
CA SER A 119 -5.94 28.32 19.87
C SER A 119 -6.36 29.14 21.09
N TYR A 120 -6.86 28.50 22.14
CA TYR A 120 -7.21 29.15 23.40
C TYR A 120 -5.98 29.70 24.11
N GLY A 121 -4.92 28.89 24.25
CA GLY A 121 -3.66 29.27 24.88
C GLY A 121 -3.03 30.48 24.20
N ILE A 122 -2.92 30.44 22.87
CA ILE A 122 -2.46 31.57 22.06
C ILE A 122 -3.33 32.79 22.34
N THR A 123 -4.67 32.65 22.24
CA THR A 123 -5.64 33.75 22.44
C THR A 123 -5.51 34.42 23.82
N LYS A 124 -5.42 33.62 24.89
CA LYS A 124 -5.37 34.09 26.29
C LYS A 124 -4.04 34.70 26.68
N ILE A 125 -2.92 34.08 26.29
CA ILE A 125 -1.57 34.51 26.69
C ILE A 125 -1.20 35.82 25.97
N TYR A 126 -1.57 35.98 24.70
CA TYR A 126 -1.11 37.09 23.87
C TYR A 126 -2.23 38.07 23.49
N LYS A 127 -2.46 39.12 24.30
CA LYS A 127 -3.65 39.97 24.19
C LYS A 127 -3.72 40.91 22.96
N SER A 128 -2.59 41.32 22.37
CA SER A 128 -2.56 42.35 21.32
C SER A 128 -1.86 41.90 20.03
N GLN A 129 -2.59 41.96 18.91
CA GLN A 129 -2.08 41.68 17.56
C GLN A 129 -1.03 42.71 17.11
N ASN A 130 -1.12 43.96 17.58
CA ASN A 130 -0.20 45.04 17.18
C ASN A 130 1.26 44.73 17.51
N ASN A 131 1.52 43.84 18.46
CA ASN A 131 2.85 43.41 18.85
C ASN A 131 3.54 42.51 17.80
N PHE A 132 2.79 42.01 16.80
CA PHE A 132 3.22 40.92 15.93
C PHE A 132 3.11 41.22 14.42
N LYS A 133 2.91 42.48 14.02
CA LYS A 133 2.80 42.89 12.60
C LYS A 133 4.07 42.59 11.77
N TRP A 134 5.19 42.33 12.42
CA TRP A 134 6.45 41.95 11.77
C TRP A 134 6.47 40.47 11.35
N ILE A 135 5.63 39.61 11.95
CA ILE A 135 5.64 38.16 11.70
C ILE A 135 5.41 37.81 10.22
N PRO A 136 4.40 38.38 9.51
CA PRO A 136 4.21 38.07 8.09
C PRO A 136 5.43 38.43 7.24
N LYS A 137 6.09 39.56 7.54
CA LYS A 137 7.32 39.97 6.84
C LYS A 137 8.47 38.99 7.09
N LEU A 138 8.63 38.53 8.35
CA LEU A 138 9.63 37.51 8.66
C LEU A 138 9.32 36.20 7.93
N ALA A 139 8.07 35.73 7.95
CA ALA A 139 7.69 34.49 7.28
C ALA A 139 7.93 34.55 5.77
N ILE A 140 7.64 35.69 5.12
CA ILE A 140 7.97 35.92 3.71
C ILE A 140 9.49 35.83 3.48
N TYR A 141 10.29 36.50 4.32
CA TYR A 141 11.75 36.42 4.22
C TYR A 141 12.27 34.99 4.37
N LEU A 142 11.73 34.23 5.34
CA LEU A 142 12.09 32.83 5.53
C LEU A 142 11.70 31.98 4.31
N TYR A 143 10.53 32.17 3.72
CA TYR A 143 10.16 31.45 2.50
C TYR A 143 11.02 31.81 1.30
N LEU A 144 11.45 33.08 1.17
CA LEU A 144 12.41 33.47 0.13
C LEU A 144 13.76 32.77 0.33
N LEU A 145 14.26 32.73 1.57
CA LEU A 145 15.48 32.00 1.91
C LEU A 145 15.34 30.50 1.60
N ILE A 146 14.23 29.88 2.01
CA ILE A 146 13.92 28.48 1.71
C ILE A 146 13.90 28.23 0.21
N SER A 147 13.28 29.13 -0.57
CA SER A 147 13.21 29.02 -2.03
C SER A 147 14.60 29.02 -2.68
N LEU A 148 15.52 29.87 -2.19
CA LEU A 148 16.91 29.89 -2.64
C LEU A 148 17.65 28.59 -2.27
N MET A 149 17.44 28.09 -1.04
CA MET A 149 18.06 26.83 -0.59
C MET A 149 17.55 25.64 -1.41
N ILE A 150 16.25 25.57 -1.69
CA ILE A 150 15.65 24.53 -2.53
C ILE A 150 16.19 24.63 -3.96
N ALA A 151 16.28 25.83 -4.53
CA ALA A 151 16.84 26.01 -5.87
C ALA A 151 18.29 25.49 -5.95
N ASN A 152 19.10 25.74 -4.93
CA ASN A 152 20.46 25.23 -4.86
C ASN A 152 20.52 23.70 -4.70
N ASP A 153 19.59 23.09 -3.97
CA ASP A 153 19.51 21.63 -3.77
C ASP A 153 18.98 20.89 -5.02
N VAL A 154 18.01 21.50 -5.73
CA VAL A 154 17.34 20.94 -6.91
C VAL A 154 18.15 21.13 -8.20
N TRP A 155 18.87 22.25 -8.35
CA TRP A 155 19.58 22.59 -9.59
C TRP A 155 20.52 21.48 -10.09
N PRO A 156 21.36 20.84 -9.25
CA PRO A 156 22.24 19.76 -9.67
C PRO A 156 21.49 18.50 -10.14
N GLN A 157 20.24 18.30 -9.70
CA GLN A 157 19.46 17.06 -9.89
C GLN A 157 18.25 17.27 -10.82
N ILE A 158 18.18 18.42 -11.51
CA ILE A 158 16.97 18.82 -12.27
C ILE A 158 16.62 17.84 -13.40
N ASN A 159 17.63 17.22 -14.02
CA ASN A 159 17.42 16.24 -15.09
C ASN A 159 16.81 14.94 -14.55
N ASP A 160 17.31 14.47 -13.40
CA ASP A 160 16.79 13.27 -12.74
C ASP A 160 15.35 13.48 -12.27
N ILE A 161 15.05 14.66 -11.72
CA ILE A 161 13.68 15.03 -11.32
C ILE A 161 12.75 15.06 -12.55
N LYS A 162 13.19 15.64 -13.68
CA LYS A 162 12.40 15.64 -14.92
C LYS A 162 12.12 14.21 -15.42
N MET A 163 13.11 13.33 -15.36
CA MET A 163 12.94 11.93 -15.73
C MET A 163 11.95 11.23 -14.78
N SER A 164 12.11 11.41 -13.47
CA SER A 164 11.21 10.85 -12.46
C SER A 164 9.78 11.40 -12.58
N MET A 165 9.60 12.65 -12.99
CA MET A 165 8.28 13.24 -13.23
C MET A 165 7.56 12.63 -14.45
N ASN A 166 8.32 12.21 -15.47
CA ASN A 166 7.76 11.45 -16.58
C ASN A 166 7.33 10.05 -16.14
N GLU A 167 8.05 9.44 -15.18
CA GLU A 167 7.71 8.13 -14.63
C GLU A 167 6.58 8.17 -13.60
N SER A 168 6.53 9.17 -12.72
CA SER A 168 5.44 9.40 -11.78
C SER A 168 5.20 10.88 -11.57
N ARG A 169 3.97 11.32 -11.84
CA ARG A 169 3.60 12.73 -11.66
C ARG A 169 3.48 13.12 -10.17
N SER A 170 3.40 12.16 -9.24
CA SER A 170 3.43 12.42 -7.79
C SER A 170 4.83 12.80 -7.27
N THR A 171 5.88 12.71 -8.10
CA THR A 171 7.25 13.11 -7.77
C THR A 171 7.35 14.54 -7.28
N ILE A 172 6.58 15.48 -7.85
CA ILE A 172 6.54 16.86 -7.35
C ILE A 172 5.99 16.91 -5.91
N GLY A 173 4.89 16.19 -5.65
CA GLY A 173 4.30 16.12 -4.31
C GLY A 173 5.29 15.56 -3.28
N LYS A 174 6.03 14.51 -3.64
CA LYS A 174 7.10 13.92 -2.81
C LYS A 174 8.22 14.93 -2.53
N LEU A 175 8.65 15.67 -3.55
CA LEU A 175 9.68 16.70 -3.43
C LEU A 175 9.20 17.85 -2.52
N ILE A 176 7.95 18.28 -2.65
CA ILE A 176 7.40 19.32 -1.76
C ILE A 176 7.35 18.80 -0.32
N LYS A 177 6.90 17.56 -0.07
CA LYS A 177 6.87 16.98 1.27
C LYS A 177 8.26 16.83 1.90
N SER A 178 9.32 16.60 1.11
CA SER A 178 10.67 16.51 1.65
C SER A 178 11.17 17.85 2.23
N TYR A 179 10.74 18.99 1.67
CA TYR A 179 11.12 20.33 2.13
C TYR A 179 10.09 20.97 3.08
N PHE A 180 8.81 20.63 2.96
CA PHE A 180 7.70 21.21 3.72
C PHE A 180 6.90 20.10 4.42
N PRO A 181 7.47 19.39 5.41
CA PRO A 181 6.82 18.20 5.95
C PRO A 181 5.54 18.49 6.74
N ALA A 182 5.42 19.68 7.38
CA ALA A 182 4.23 20.07 8.12
C ALA A 182 3.12 20.56 7.18
N VAL A 183 2.01 19.82 7.07
CA VAL A 183 0.77 20.12 6.34
C VAL A 183 0.91 20.33 4.84
N ILE A 184 1.76 21.27 4.41
CA ILE A 184 1.95 21.66 3.01
C ILE A 184 2.38 20.46 2.17
N GLY A 185 3.30 19.65 2.67
CA GLY A 185 3.79 18.45 2.01
C GLY A 185 2.70 17.40 1.77
N ASP A 186 1.90 17.12 2.80
CA ASP A 186 0.80 16.15 2.71
C ASP A 186 -0.28 16.64 1.76
N VAL A 187 -0.66 17.92 1.84
CA VAL A 187 -1.62 18.53 0.91
C VAL A 187 -1.10 18.51 -0.52
N ALA A 188 0.17 18.84 -0.74
CA ALA A 188 0.77 18.83 -2.07
C ALA A 188 0.83 17.42 -2.65
N TYR A 189 1.20 16.42 -1.84
CA TYR A 189 1.22 15.03 -2.27
C TYR A 189 -0.20 14.50 -2.55
N PHE A 190 -1.15 14.72 -1.64
CA PHE A 190 -2.57 14.38 -1.83
C PHE A 190 -3.13 14.97 -3.12
N ALA A 191 -2.93 16.28 -3.34
CA ALA A 191 -3.36 16.96 -4.55
C ALA A 191 -2.69 16.39 -5.81
N SER A 192 -1.39 16.07 -5.73
CA SER A 192 -0.67 15.46 -6.86
C SER A 192 -1.21 14.07 -7.22
N THR A 193 -1.55 13.25 -6.24
CA THR A 193 -2.11 11.91 -6.49
C THR A 193 -3.55 12.00 -7.02
N MET A 194 -4.38 12.89 -6.46
CA MET A 194 -5.76 13.11 -6.92
C MET A 194 -5.84 13.65 -8.35
N LEU A 195 -5.00 14.62 -8.72
CA LEU A 195 -5.10 15.32 -10.00
C LEU A 195 -4.41 14.59 -11.17
N LEU A 196 -3.55 13.59 -10.90
CA LEU A 196 -2.60 13.08 -11.90
C LEU A 196 -2.77 11.59 -12.24
N ASN A 197 -3.87 10.95 -11.83
CA ASN A 197 -4.12 9.50 -11.97
C ASN A 197 -4.76 9.04 -13.30
N ASP A 198 -4.85 9.88 -14.34
CA ASP A 198 -5.53 9.49 -15.61
C ASP A 198 -4.83 8.35 -16.36
N ARG A 199 -3.54 8.10 -16.10
CA ARG A 199 -2.73 7.15 -16.86
C ARG A 199 -3.20 5.70 -16.76
N TYR A 200 -3.88 5.37 -15.67
CA TYR A 200 -4.41 4.02 -15.42
C TYR A 200 -5.75 3.78 -16.14
N SER A 201 -6.36 4.83 -16.69
CA SER A 201 -7.59 4.69 -17.49
C SER A 201 -7.35 4.02 -18.84
N ASN A 202 -6.16 4.20 -19.43
CA ASN A 202 -5.84 3.64 -20.73
C ASN A 202 -5.49 2.15 -20.63
N THR A 203 -6.45 1.27 -20.94
CA THR A 203 -6.26 -0.19 -20.92
C THR A 203 -5.95 -0.78 -22.30
N SER A 204 -5.41 0.02 -23.22
CA SER A 204 -5.01 -0.46 -24.55
C SER A 204 -4.12 -1.71 -24.47
N ILE A 205 -4.22 -2.55 -25.50
CA ILE A 205 -3.42 -3.78 -25.59
C ILE A 205 -1.95 -3.39 -25.68
N ILE A 206 -1.12 -3.97 -24.80
CA ILE A 206 0.32 -3.76 -24.84
C ILE A 206 0.93 -4.83 -25.75
N PRO A 207 1.66 -4.49 -26.83
CA PRO A 207 2.14 -5.47 -27.79
C PRO A 207 3.38 -6.23 -27.32
N ASP A 208 4.28 -5.58 -26.58
CA ASP A 208 5.63 -6.07 -26.36
C ASP A 208 5.75 -6.97 -25.13
N PHE A 209 6.56 -8.02 -25.23
CA PHE A 209 6.96 -8.82 -24.07
C PHE A 209 8.13 -8.14 -23.33
N ASN A 210 8.26 -8.42 -22.05
CA ASN A 210 9.46 -8.04 -21.31
C ASN A 210 10.67 -8.85 -21.79
N GLU A 211 11.87 -8.27 -21.73
CA GLU A 211 13.13 -8.89 -22.15
C GLU A 211 13.45 -10.21 -21.43
N SER A 212 12.90 -10.43 -20.24
CA SER A 212 13.03 -11.70 -19.52
C SER A 212 12.30 -12.86 -20.19
N ILE A 213 11.38 -12.60 -21.12
CA ILE A 213 10.61 -13.64 -21.84
C ILE A 213 11.35 -14.01 -23.12
N THR A 214 11.93 -15.21 -23.16
CA THR A 214 12.77 -15.66 -24.29
C THR A 214 12.02 -16.50 -25.32
N GLY A 215 10.79 -16.92 -25.02
CA GLY A 215 9.96 -17.68 -25.95
C GLY A 215 8.79 -18.38 -25.26
N LYS A 216 8.11 -19.25 -26.00
CA LYS A 216 7.06 -20.12 -25.46
C LYS A 216 7.65 -21.44 -24.96
N ALA A 217 7.04 -21.99 -23.92
CA ALA A 217 7.34 -23.33 -23.41
C ALA A 217 6.01 -24.06 -23.12
N GLU A 218 5.92 -25.34 -23.42
CA GLU A 218 4.71 -26.09 -23.07
C GLU A 218 4.61 -26.28 -21.55
N SER A 219 3.62 -25.66 -20.92
CA SER A 219 3.33 -25.91 -19.51
C SER A 219 2.48 -27.18 -19.31
N GLY A 220 1.47 -27.39 -20.17
CA GLY A 220 0.50 -28.47 -19.99
C GLY A 220 -0.50 -28.21 -18.85
N ASN A 221 -0.55 -27.00 -18.31
CA ASN A 221 -1.54 -26.60 -17.31
C ASN A 221 -2.84 -26.15 -18.01
N ASN A 222 -3.98 -26.67 -17.56
CA ASN A 222 -5.29 -26.29 -18.12
C ASN A 222 -5.98 -25.24 -17.26
N THR A 223 -5.98 -25.40 -15.94
CA THR A 223 -6.60 -24.47 -15.00
C THR A 223 -5.56 -23.92 -14.05
N ILE A 224 -5.38 -22.61 -14.00
CA ILE A 224 -4.52 -21.95 -13.03
C ILE A 224 -5.40 -21.01 -12.24
N VAL A 225 -5.53 -21.26 -10.94
CA VAL A 225 -6.28 -20.40 -10.01
C VAL A 225 -5.30 -19.80 -9.01
N ILE A 226 -5.26 -18.47 -8.97
CA ILE A 226 -4.48 -17.72 -7.99
C ILE A 226 -5.48 -17.01 -7.09
N VAL A 227 -5.52 -17.43 -5.84
CA VAL A 227 -6.25 -16.74 -4.78
C VAL A 227 -5.28 -15.76 -4.13
N MET A 228 -5.53 -14.49 -4.36
CA MET A 228 -4.80 -13.38 -3.79
C MET A 228 -5.55 -12.89 -2.55
N GLY A 229 -4.99 -13.15 -1.38
CA GLY A 229 -5.43 -12.60 -0.11
C GLY A 229 -5.13 -11.11 0.00
N GLU A 230 -5.67 -10.51 1.05
CA GLU A 230 -5.59 -9.09 1.36
C GLU A 230 -5.14 -8.94 2.83
N SER A 231 -4.07 -8.17 3.07
CA SER A 231 -3.56 -7.86 4.42
C SER A 231 -3.29 -9.09 5.32
N SER A 232 -2.86 -10.21 4.74
CA SER A 232 -2.83 -11.51 5.42
C SER A 232 -1.43 -11.88 5.93
N LEU A 233 -1.27 -11.97 7.25
CA LEU A 233 0.00 -12.23 7.92
C LEU A 233 0.20 -13.72 8.24
N PHE A 234 1.23 -14.35 7.67
CA PHE A 234 1.44 -15.81 7.84
C PHE A 234 1.61 -16.25 9.31
N SER A 235 2.18 -15.39 10.17
CA SER A 235 2.44 -15.73 11.57
C SER A 235 1.16 -15.90 12.40
N ARG A 236 0.00 -15.52 11.85
CA ARG A 236 -1.34 -15.69 12.46
C ARG A 236 -2.09 -16.92 11.95
N TYR A 237 -1.46 -17.77 11.15
CA TYR A 237 -2.03 -19.01 10.63
C TYR A 237 -1.55 -20.24 11.42
N SER A 238 -2.48 -21.06 11.92
CA SER A 238 -2.16 -22.31 12.61
C SER A 238 -1.32 -23.28 11.79
N ILE A 239 -1.51 -23.33 10.47
CA ILE A 239 -0.74 -24.18 9.54
C ILE A 239 0.76 -23.82 9.52
N TYR A 240 1.11 -22.58 9.87
CA TYR A 240 2.50 -22.13 10.00
C TYR A 240 3.08 -22.29 11.42
N GLY A 241 2.25 -22.68 12.40
CA GLY A 241 2.63 -22.88 13.79
C GLY A 241 2.00 -21.90 14.79
N TYR A 242 1.06 -21.05 14.37
CA TYR A 242 0.34 -20.16 15.29
C TYR A 242 -0.47 -20.97 16.32
N PRO A 243 -0.46 -20.63 17.61
CA PRO A 243 -1.08 -21.46 18.65
C PRO A 243 -2.61 -21.57 18.58
N LYS A 244 -3.30 -20.55 18.08
CA LYS A 244 -4.76 -20.60 17.90
C LYS A 244 -5.07 -21.31 16.59
N LEU A 245 -6.13 -22.10 16.56
CA LEU A 245 -6.54 -22.90 15.40
C LEU A 245 -7.22 -22.03 14.32
N THR A 246 -6.49 -21.07 13.75
CA THR A 246 -7.00 -20.09 12.79
C THR A 246 -7.08 -20.59 11.36
N SER A 247 -6.43 -21.69 11.02
CA SER A 247 -6.44 -22.24 9.64
C SER A 247 -6.58 -23.77 9.56
N PRO A 248 -7.60 -24.36 10.21
CA PRO A 248 -7.76 -25.82 10.25
C PRO A 248 -8.05 -26.44 8.89
N ASP A 249 -8.78 -25.78 7.99
CA ASP A 249 -9.19 -26.39 6.72
C ASP A 249 -8.07 -26.34 5.68
N LEU A 250 -7.34 -25.22 5.61
CA LEU A 250 -6.12 -25.14 4.81
C LEU A 250 -5.08 -26.15 5.28
N GLN A 251 -4.97 -26.38 6.60
CA GLN A 251 -4.09 -27.42 7.11
C GLN A 251 -4.44 -28.81 6.54
N LYS A 252 -5.73 -29.17 6.49
CA LYS A 252 -6.16 -30.46 5.92
C LYS A 252 -5.81 -30.59 4.43
N ILE A 253 -5.87 -29.50 3.67
CA ILE A 253 -5.63 -29.46 2.22
C ILE A 253 -4.14 -29.48 1.88
N PHE A 254 -3.34 -28.64 2.55
CA PHE A 254 -1.95 -28.38 2.16
C PHE A 254 -0.93 -29.29 2.83
N THR A 255 -1.35 -30.18 3.74
CA THR A 255 -0.52 -31.30 4.22
C THR A 255 -0.66 -32.56 3.35
N GLN A 256 -1.48 -32.54 2.31
CA GLN A 256 -1.65 -33.67 1.38
C GLN A 256 -0.51 -33.74 0.34
N PRO A 257 -0.33 -34.89 -0.34
CA PRO A 257 0.62 -34.99 -1.45
C PRO A 257 0.38 -33.95 -2.55
N LYS A 258 1.47 -33.56 -3.22
CA LYS A 258 1.51 -32.51 -4.25
C LYS A 258 1.08 -31.12 -3.78
N SER A 259 1.08 -30.88 -2.48
CA SER A 259 0.87 -29.58 -1.86
C SER A 259 2.13 -29.16 -1.07
N CYS A 260 2.35 -27.86 -0.93
CA CYS A 260 3.38 -27.30 -0.07
C CYS A 260 2.89 -26.08 0.70
N ILE A 261 3.43 -25.97 1.91
CA ILE A 261 3.36 -24.81 2.79
C ILE A 261 4.73 -24.12 2.66
N VAL A 262 4.80 -23.03 1.91
CA VAL A 262 6.07 -22.37 1.58
C VAL A 262 6.38 -21.34 2.66
N ARG A 263 7.53 -21.51 3.32
CA ARG A 263 7.99 -20.61 4.40
C ARG A 263 8.90 -19.52 3.85
N ASN A 264 9.17 -18.49 4.67
CA ASN A 264 10.04 -17.36 4.33
C ASN A 264 9.62 -16.70 3.02
N VAL A 265 8.39 -16.17 2.99
CA VAL A 265 7.83 -15.46 1.84
C VAL A 265 7.49 -14.05 2.26
N HIS A 266 7.75 -13.08 1.38
CA HIS A 266 7.35 -11.70 1.59
C HIS A 266 6.76 -11.08 0.33
N SER A 267 5.95 -10.04 0.49
CA SER A 267 5.38 -9.26 -0.60
C SER A 267 6.39 -8.32 -1.25
N SER A 268 6.01 -7.76 -2.41
CA SER A 268 6.85 -6.78 -3.14
C SER A 268 6.66 -5.34 -2.65
N ALA A 269 5.50 -5.06 -2.03
CA ALA A 269 5.13 -3.80 -1.41
C ALA A 269 4.25 -4.06 -0.17
N PRO A 270 4.12 -3.11 0.77
CA PRO A 270 3.28 -3.24 1.94
C PRO A 270 1.85 -2.70 1.73
N GLU A 271 1.44 -2.57 0.46
CA GLU A 271 0.08 -2.16 0.07
C GLU A 271 -0.34 -2.82 -1.24
N THR A 272 -1.66 -2.99 -1.40
CA THR A 272 -2.32 -3.71 -2.48
C THR A 272 -1.93 -3.20 -3.87
N ARG A 273 -2.00 -1.88 -4.10
CA ARG A 273 -1.84 -1.29 -5.45
C ARG A 273 -0.49 -1.63 -6.10
N ASP A 274 0.58 -1.62 -5.33
CA ASP A 274 1.95 -1.81 -5.81
C ASP A 274 2.32 -3.29 -5.79
N SER A 275 1.88 -4.03 -4.77
CA SER A 275 2.16 -5.46 -4.68
C SER A 275 1.47 -6.25 -5.80
N LEU A 276 0.21 -5.94 -6.11
CA LEU A 276 -0.52 -6.58 -7.21
C LEU A 276 0.05 -6.20 -8.58
N ALA A 277 0.39 -4.92 -8.77
CA ALA A 277 1.04 -4.48 -10.00
C ALA A 277 2.35 -5.24 -10.23
N MET A 278 3.18 -5.40 -9.21
CA MET A 278 4.44 -6.14 -9.31
C MET A 278 4.23 -7.66 -9.40
N THR A 279 3.14 -8.21 -8.85
CA THR A 279 2.84 -9.65 -8.99
C THR A 279 2.40 -10.01 -10.41
N PHE A 280 1.55 -9.18 -11.02
CA PHE A 280 0.90 -9.49 -12.30
C PHE A 280 1.48 -8.73 -13.50
N SER A 281 2.56 -7.95 -13.32
CA SER A 281 3.28 -7.26 -14.39
C SER A 281 4.79 -7.23 -14.15
N PHE A 282 5.54 -6.71 -15.12
CA PHE A 282 6.99 -6.54 -15.05
C PHE A 282 7.44 -5.21 -14.44
N SER A 283 6.54 -4.48 -13.75
CA SER A 283 6.96 -3.36 -12.89
C SER A 283 7.92 -3.84 -11.79
N THR A 284 8.75 -2.92 -11.31
CA THR A 284 9.72 -3.19 -10.23
C THR A 284 9.57 -2.13 -9.14
N PRO A 285 10.21 -2.33 -7.96
CA PRO A 285 10.21 -1.30 -6.91
C PRO A 285 10.76 0.05 -7.37
N GLU A 286 11.62 0.05 -8.39
CA GLU A 286 12.24 1.25 -8.94
C GLU A 286 11.35 1.99 -9.94
N SER A 287 10.57 1.27 -10.75
CA SER A 287 9.85 1.87 -11.88
C SER A 287 8.58 1.13 -12.29
N ASP A 288 7.55 1.92 -12.57
CA ASP A 288 6.29 1.46 -13.17
C ASP A 288 6.35 1.41 -14.71
N THR A 289 7.47 1.77 -15.34
CA THR A 289 7.57 1.85 -16.80
C THR A 289 7.10 0.56 -17.49
N ASN A 290 7.49 -0.59 -16.96
CA ASN A 290 7.13 -1.90 -17.52
C ASN A 290 5.68 -2.32 -17.26
N LEU A 291 4.96 -1.66 -16.34
CA LEU A 291 3.50 -1.83 -16.17
C LEU A 291 2.75 -1.43 -17.45
N PHE A 292 3.26 -0.42 -18.16
CA PHE A 292 2.62 0.16 -19.35
C PHE A 292 3.27 -0.25 -20.67
N LYS A 293 4.56 -0.64 -20.65
CA LYS A 293 5.31 -1.01 -21.86
C LYS A 293 5.31 -2.49 -22.18
N ASN A 294 5.16 -3.37 -21.18
CA ASN A 294 5.20 -4.81 -21.41
C ASN A 294 3.86 -5.47 -21.08
N LYS A 295 3.55 -6.55 -21.79
CA LYS A 295 2.40 -7.40 -21.47
C LYS A 295 2.43 -7.80 -20.01
N SER A 296 1.31 -7.59 -19.33
CA SER A 296 1.04 -8.20 -18.03
C SER A 296 1.02 -9.74 -18.13
N ILE A 297 1.14 -10.41 -17.00
CA ILE A 297 0.96 -11.87 -16.89
C ILE A 297 -0.41 -12.30 -17.43
N ILE A 298 -1.44 -11.48 -17.19
CA ILE A 298 -2.79 -11.72 -17.68
C ILE A 298 -2.83 -11.64 -19.22
N GLU A 299 -2.25 -10.59 -19.82
CA GLU A 299 -2.16 -10.47 -21.29
C GLU A 299 -1.31 -11.58 -21.92
N MET A 300 -0.26 -12.03 -21.24
CA MET A 300 0.53 -13.19 -21.65
C MET A 300 -0.29 -14.48 -21.61
N ALA A 301 -1.11 -14.69 -20.57
CA ALA A 301 -1.99 -15.86 -20.47
C ALA A 301 -3.00 -15.89 -21.63
N LYS A 302 -3.62 -14.74 -21.93
CA LYS A 302 -4.49 -14.58 -23.12
C LYS A 302 -3.77 -14.95 -24.41
N ALA A 303 -2.56 -14.40 -24.61
CA ALA A 303 -1.73 -14.68 -25.78
C ALA A 303 -1.27 -16.16 -25.88
N ASN A 304 -1.43 -16.94 -24.80
CA ASN A 304 -1.18 -18.38 -24.77
C ASN A 304 -2.46 -19.23 -24.68
N GLY A 305 -3.60 -18.65 -25.03
CA GLY A 305 -4.88 -19.36 -25.23
C GLY A 305 -5.67 -19.61 -23.94
N TYR A 306 -5.35 -18.92 -22.84
CA TYR A 306 -6.15 -18.96 -21.63
C TYR A 306 -7.29 -17.94 -21.73
N LYS A 307 -8.50 -18.36 -21.35
CA LYS A 307 -9.54 -17.42 -20.94
C LYS A 307 -9.18 -16.88 -19.57
N THR A 308 -9.14 -15.56 -19.44
CA THR A 308 -8.69 -14.89 -18.21
C THR A 308 -9.83 -14.26 -17.44
N TRP A 309 -9.85 -14.51 -16.13
CA TRP A 309 -10.89 -14.02 -15.22
C TRP A 309 -10.25 -13.29 -14.04
N TRP A 310 -10.82 -12.13 -13.70
CA TRP A 310 -10.57 -11.44 -12.43
C TRP A 310 -11.87 -11.45 -11.62
N ILE A 311 -11.86 -12.14 -10.49
CA ILE A 311 -12.99 -12.23 -9.56
C ILE A 311 -12.55 -11.55 -8.28
N GLY A 312 -13.11 -10.41 -7.92
CA GLY A 312 -12.64 -9.61 -6.78
C GLY A 312 -13.72 -9.35 -5.74
N SER A 313 -13.34 -9.22 -4.48
CA SER A 313 -14.24 -8.75 -3.43
C SER A 313 -14.30 -7.23 -3.37
N GLN A 314 -13.15 -6.57 -3.52
CA GLN A 314 -13.04 -5.12 -3.44
C GLN A 314 -13.70 -4.41 -4.65
N GLU A 315 -14.46 -3.35 -4.37
CA GLU A 315 -15.05 -2.49 -5.41
C GLU A 315 -13.97 -1.87 -6.30
N LEU A 316 -14.30 -1.62 -7.57
CA LEU A 316 -13.43 -0.87 -8.47
C LEU A 316 -13.85 0.61 -8.60
N GLU A 317 -15.02 1.02 -8.11
CA GLU A 317 -15.48 2.42 -8.19
C GLU A 317 -14.57 3.33 -7.34
N GLY A 318 -13.92 4.32 -7.97
CA GLY A 318 -12.82 5.11 -7.38
C GLY A 318 -11.43 4.53 -7.67
N LEU A 319 -11.27 3.20 -7.52
CA LEU A 319 -10.07 2.43 -7.87
C LEU A 319 -9.88 2.21 -9.38
N PHE A 320 -10.84 2.58 -10.22
CA PHE A 320 -10.75 2.42 -11.68
C PHE A 320 -9.55 3.16 -12.28
N SER A 321 -9.14 4.27 -11.67
CA SER A 321 -7.95 5.05 -12.02
C SER A 321 -6.72 4.68 -11.17
N SER A 322 -6.69 3.51 -10.54
CA SER A 322 -5.52 2.98 -9.81
C SER A 322 -4.81 1.86 -10.58
N LYS A 323 -3.64 1.45 -10.07
CA LYS A 323 -2.89 0.27 -10.56
C LYS A 323 -3.70 -1.01 -10.47
N TYR A 324 -4.47 -1.18 -9.39
CA TYR A 324 -5.36 -2.32 -9.19
C TYR A 324 -6.39 -2.43 -10.31
N GLY A 325 -7.11 -1.33 -10.57
CA GLY A 325 -8.09 -1.29 -11.64
C GLY A 325 -7.48 -1.49 -13.02
N PHE A 326 -6.31 -0.90 -13.27
CA PHE A 326 -5.58 -1.09 -14.53
C PHE A 326 -5.25 -2.57 -14.78
N ILE A 327 -4.72 -3.28 -13.78
CA ILE A 327 -4.30 -4.69 -13.97
C ILE A 327 -5.50 -5.63 -14.04
N ALA A 328 -6.53 -5.42 -13.21
CA ALA A 328 -7.74 -6.24 -13.22
C ALA A 328 -8.43 -6.22 -14.59
N ARG A 329 -8.53 -5.03 -15.21
CA ARG A 329 -9.14 -4.83 -16.54
C ARG A 329 -8.31 -5.40 -17.70
N LYS A 330 -7.10 -5.92 -17.43
CA LYS A 330 -6.38 -6.71 -18.43
C LYS A 330 -7.00 -8.09 -18.64
N SER A 331 -7.90 -8.56 -17.77
CA SER A 331 -8.62 -9.84 -17.90
C SER A 331 -9.72 -9.80 -18.97
N ASP A 332 -10.21 -10.96 -19.43
CA ASP A 332 -11.34 -11.00 -20.38
C ASP A 332 -12.67 -10.75 -19.68
N VAL A 333 -12.75 -11.19 -18.42
CA VAL A 333 -13.92 -11.02 -17.58
C VAL A 333 -13.47 -10.46 -16.23
N VAL A 334 -14.17 -9.43 -15.75
CA VAL A 334 -14.00 -8.86 -14.41
C VAL A 334 -15.35 -8.93 -13.71
N ARG A 335 -15.41 -9.56 -12.53
CA ARG A 335 -16.62 -9.62 -11.69
C ARG A 335 -16.27 -9.31 -10.25
N LEU A 336 -17.12 -8.53 -9.58
CA LEU A 336 -16.89 -8.09 -8.21
C LEU A 336 -18.07 -8.43 -7.31
N THR A 337 -17.80 -8.81 -6.05
CA THR A 337 -18.83 -9.11 -5.04
C THR A 337 -19.15 -7.94 -4.12
N ASN A 338 -18.41 -6.83 -4.22
CA ASN A 338 -18.58 -5.61 -3.42
C ASN A 338 -18.51 -5.88 -1.91
N GLY A 339 -17.42 -6.52 -1.47
CA GLY A 339 -17.04 -6.71 -0.07
C GLY A 339 -17.49 -8.03 0.56
N HIS A 340 -17.93 -9.01 -0.25
CA HIS A 340 -18.50 -10.27 0.23
C HIS A 340 -17.68 -11.46 -0.29
N ASP A 341 -16.75 -11.96 0.53
CA ASP A 341 -15.86 -13.06 0.15
C ASP A 341 -16.60 -14.39 -0.05
N GLU A 342 -17.71 -14.60 0.66
CA GLU A 342 -18.55 -15.80 0.53
C GLU A 342 -19.19 -15.96 -0.86
N HIS A 343 -19.36 -14.86 -1.60
CA HIS A 343 -19.89 -14.88 -2.96
C HIS A 343 -18.83 -15.16 -4.02
N LEU A 344 -17.54 -15.21 -3.66
CA LEU A 344 -16.46 -15.49 -4.62
C LEU A 344 -16.50 -16.92 -5.14
N VAL A 345 -16.99 -17.87 -4.32
CA VAL A 345 -17.07 -19.28 -4.70
C VAL A 345 -18.00 -19.48 -5.89
N SER A 346 -19.19 -18.87 -5.87
CA SER A 346 -20.14 -19.00 -6.99
C SER A 346 -19.61 -18.35 -8.27
N MET A 347 -18.92 -17.20 -8.16
CA MET A 347 -18.28 -16.57 -9.33
C MET A 347 -17.12 -17.41 -9.88
N LEU A 348 -16.37 -18.11 -9.01
CA LEU A 348 -15.33 -19.04 -9.43
C LEU A 348 -15.95 -20.25 -10.14
N THR A 349 -17.07 -20.78 -9.65
CA THR A 349 -17.81 -21.87 -10.31
C THR A 349 -18.16 -21.47 -11.75
N ASP A 350 -18.72 -20.28 -11.96
CA ASP A 350 -19.05 -19.79 -13.31
C ASP A 350 -17.81 -19.77 -14.23
N ALA A 351 -16.66 -19.33 -13.72
CA ALA A 351 -15.41 -19.33 -14.49
C ALA A 351 -14.88 -20.76 -14.76
N LEU A 352 -15.02 -21.67 -13.79
CA LEU A 352 -14.64 -23.08 -13.90
C LEU A 352 -15.57 -23.90 -14.81
N GLU A 353 -16.80 -23.45 -15.02
CA GLU A 353 -17.77 -24.06 -15.95
C GLU A 353 -17.74 -23.43 -17.35
N ASP A 354 -17.14 -22.24 -17.53
CA ASP A 354 -17.00 -21.59 -18.83
C ASP A 354 -16.30 -22.49 -19.87
N THR A 355 -17.01 -22.89 -20.92
CA THR A 355 -16.50 -23.77 -21.98
C THR A 355 -15.92 -23.03 -23.18
N SER A 356 -15.87 -21.69 -23.15
CA SER A 356 -15.40 -20.85 -24.26
C SER A 356 -13.91 -21.01 -24.58
N ALA A 357 -13.11 -21.52 -23.64
CA ALA A 357 -11.72 -21.89 -23.87
C ALA A 357 -11.31 -23.15 -23.09
N PRO A 358 -10.39 -23.97 -23.62
CA PRO A 358 -9.90 -25.16 -22.94
C PRO A 358 -8.94 -24.85 -21.77
N LYS A 359 -8.35 -23.65 -21.74
CA LYS A 359 -7.42 -23.20 -20.69
C LYS A 359 -8.00 -22.00 -19.96
N LYS A 360 -7.78 -21.94 -18.65
CA LYS A 360 -8.36 -20.94 -17.74
C LYS A 360 -7.30 -20.40 -16.80
N PHE A 361 -7.18 -19.08 -16.75
CA PHE A 361 -6.31 -18.38 -15.82
C PHE A 361 -7.18 -17.44 -15.00
N ILE A 362 -7.41 -17.81 -13.75
CA ILE A 362 -8.41 -17.19 -12.88
C ILE A 362 -7.69 -16.58 -11.68
N ILE A 363 -7.88 -15.29 -11.48
CA ILE A 363 -7.44 -14.58 -10.29
C ILE A 363 -8.66 -14.34 -9.42
N VAL A 364 -8.59 -14.74 -8.15
CA VAL A 364 -9.59 -14.47 -7.12
C VAL A 364 -8.97 -13.55 -6.08
N HIS A 365 -9.44 -12.31 -5.94
CA HIS A 365 -8.90 -11.32 -5.00
C HIS A 365 -9.86 -11.12 -3.83
N LEU A 366 -9.40 -11.43 -2.61
CA LEU A 366 -10.23 -11.40 -1.40
C LEU A 366 -10.34 -9.99 -0.82
N LEU A 367 -11.36 -9.75 0.00
CA LEU A 367 -11.33 -8.69 1.01
C LEU A 367 -10.48 -9.13 2.20
N GLY A 368 -10.48 -10.44 2.50
CA GLY A 368 -9.51 -11.09 3.35
C GLY A 368 -9.45 -10.48 4.75
N ASN A 369 -8.25 -10.05 5.14
CA ASN A 369 -7.95 -9.56 6.47
C ASN A 369 -7.88 -8.03 6.54
N HIS A 370 -8.48 -7.31 5.59
CA HIS A 370 -8.43 -5.85 5.51
C HIS A 370 -8.98 -5.17 6.79
N LYS A 371 -8.30 -4.13 7.26
CA LYS A 371 -8.75 -3.29 8.38
C LYS A 371 -10.08 -2.59 8.01
N PRO A 372 -11.11 -2.50 8.87
CA PRO A 372 -11.16 -2.67 10.34
C PRO A 372 -11.35 -4.10 10.88
N TYR A 373 -10.97 -5.15 10.13
CA TYR A 373 -11.03 -6.55 10.58
C TYR A 373 -12.43 -7.06 10.90
N HIS A 374 -13.44 -6.59 10.18
CA HIS A 374 -14.83 -7.02 10.36
C HIS A 374 -15.28 -8.10 9.37
N ASN A 375 -14.39 -8.59 8.49
CA ASN A 375 -14.67 -9.66 7.54
C ASN A 375 -14.64 -11.04 8.20
N TYR A 376 -15.56 -11.27 9.13
CA TYR A 376 -15.77 -12.54 9.83
C TYR A 376 -17.25 -12.66 10.22
N ASP A 377 -17.71 -13.88 10.52
CA ASP A 377 -19.10 -14.12 10.92
C ASP A 377 -19.23 -14.86 12.26
N ALA A 378 -20.46 -15.26 12.61
CA ALA A 378 -20.77 -15.94 13.86
C ALA A 378 -20.10 -17.32 13.98
N GLU A 379 -19.82 -17.99 12.85
CA GLU A 379 -19.13 -19.28 12.85
C GLU A 379 -17.68 -19.11 13.27
N ASP A 380 -17.01 -18.06 12.81
CA ASP A 380 -15.62 -17.76 13.16
C ASP A 380 -15.50 -17.41 14.65
N LYS A 381 -16.43 -16.58 15.18
CA LYS A 381 -16.52 -16.28 16.62
C LYS A 381 -16.74 -17.52 17.48
N LYS A 382 -17.55 -18.47 17.00
CA LYS A 382 -17.84 -19.73 17.69
C LYS A 382 -16.63 -20.67 17.66
N ALA A 383 -15.90 -20.71 16.54
CA ALA A 383 -14.72 -21.56 16.38
C ALA A 383 -13.52 -21.05 17.19
N LEU A 384 -13.39 -19.72 17.36
CA LEU A 384 -12.29 -19.06 18.05
C LEU A 384 -12.78 -18.14 19.18
N PRO A 385 -13.36 -18.71 20.26
CA PRO A 385 -13.87 -17.90 21.36
C PRO A 385 -12.76 -17.08 22.02
N GLY A 386 -12.96 -15.77 22.12
CA GLY A 386 -12.00 -14.84 22.74
C GLY A 386 -10.79 -14.50 21.87
N ALA A 387 -10.77 -14.88 20.60
CA ALA A 387 -9.74 -14.40 19.67
C ALA A 387 -9.92 -12.91 19.33
N GLU A 388 -8.81 -12.25 18.98
CA GLU A 388 -8.86 -10.88 18.47
C GLU A 388 -9.49 -10.87 17.08
N GLU A 389 -10.09 -9.74 16.67
CA GLU A 389 -10.85 -9.66 15.41
C GLU A 389 -10.00 -10.06 14.18
N TYR A 390 -8.71 -9.71 14.17
CA TYR A 390 -7.80 -10.12 13.11
C TYR A 390 -7.74 -11.65 12.96
N ASP A 391 -7.58 -12.40 14.06
CA ASP A 391 -7.54 -13.87 14.01
C ASP A 391 -8.87 -14.47 13.53
N LEU A 392 -10.01 -13.80 13.81
CA LEU A 392 -11.32 -14.22 13.30
C LEU A 392 -11.39 -14.07 11.77
N THR A 393 -10.82 -12.98 11.21
CA THR A 393 -10.74 -12.81 9.75
C THR A 393 -9.81 -13.84 9.10
N ILE A 394 -8.77 -14.31 9.79
CA ILE A 394 -7.90 -15.40 9.31
C ILE A 394 -8.69 -16.70 9.21
N HIS A 395 -9.52 -17.00 10.21
CA HIS A 395 -10.41 -18.17 10.18
C HIS A 395 -11.49 -18.08 9.10
N LYS A 396 -12.07 -16.88 8.87
CA LYS A 396 -12.97 -16.67 7.72
C LYS A 396 -12.25 -16.93 6.40
N THR A 397 -11.03 -16.42 6.26
CA THR A 397 -10.19 -16.62 5.07
C THR A 397 -9.86 -18.10 4.86
N ASP A 398 -9.54 -18.85 5.93
CA ASP A 398 -9.35 -20.30 5.88
C ASP A 398 -10.55 -21.02 5.25
N ARG A 399 -11.77 -20.72 5.72
CA ARG A 399 -13.01 -21.33 5.20
C ARG A 399 -13.29 -20.95 3.75
N VAL A 400 -13.10 -19.67 3.38
CA VAL A 400 -13.32 -19.20 2.01
C VAL A 400 -12.32 -19.83 1.04
N VAL A 401 -11.03 -19.78 1.35
CA VAL A 401 -9.97 -20.34 0.48
C VAL A 401 -10.12 -21.86 0.35
N SER A 402 -10.50 -22.55 1.43
CA SER A 402 -10.85 -23.98 1.41
C SER A 402 -12.02 -24.26 0.46
N SER A 403 -13.07 -23.44 0.50
CA SER A 403 -14.23 -23.57 -0.39
C SER A 403 -13.87 -23.35 -1.86
N LEU A 404 -13.06 -22.33 -2.16
CA LEU A 404 -12.52 -22.08 -3.49
C LEU A 404 -11.68 -23.27 -3.99
N PHE A 405 -10.81 -23.81 -3.13
CA PHE A 405 -10.00 -24.99 -3.45
C PHE A 405 -10.86 -26.21 -3.80
N ASN A 406 -11.85 -26.50 -2.96
CA ASN A 406 -12.76 -27.63 -3.18
C ASN A 406 -13.52 -27.50 -4.49
N ASP A 407 -13.90 -26.28 -4.87
CA ASP A 407 -14.59 -26.04 -6.13
C ASP A 407 -13.68 -26.26 -7.35
N VAL A 408 -12.41 -25.83 -7.28
CA VAL A 408 -11.41 -26.13 -8.32
C VAL A 408 -11.19 -27.63 -8.45
N ALA A 409 -10.99 -28.33 -7.33
CA ALA A 409 -10.75 -29.77 -7.32
C ALA A 409 -11.94 -30.59 -7.84
N LYS A 410 -13.16 -30.08 -7.69
CA LYS A 410 -14.38 -30.68 -8.23
C LYS A 410 -14.49 -30.53 -9.75
N HIS A 411 -14.12 -29.36 -10.30
CA HIS A 411 -14.34 -29.04 -11.71
C HIS A 411 -13.14 -29.29 -12.63
N SER A 412 -11.92 -29.40 -12.09
CA SER A 412 -10.71 -29.63 -12.88
C SER A 412 -9.86 -30.77 -12.33
N LYS A 413 -9.38 -31.63 -13.24
CA LYS A 413 -8.40 -32.69 -12.93
C LYS A 413 -6.95 -32.25 -13.19
N ASN A 414 -6.76 -31.15 -13.91
CA ASN A 414 -5.45 -30.60 -14.26
C ASN A 414 -5.43 -29.13 -13.85
N TYR A 415 -5.01 -28.87 -12.61
CA TYR A 415 -4.99 -27.54 -12.05
C TYR A 415 -3.72 -27.21 -11.26
N ILE A 416 -3.44 -25.91 -11.22
CA ILE A 416 -2.59 -25.26 -10.23
C ILE A 416 -3.50 -24.42 -9.35
N PHE A 417 -3.35 -24.55 -8.04
CA PHE A 417 -3.99 -23.71 -7.04
C PHE A 417 -2.92 -23.05 -6.18
N LEU A 418 -2.85 -21.72 -6.23
CA LEU A 418 -1.92 -20.91 -5.46
C LEU A 418 -2.71 -19.96 -4.56
N TYR A 419 -2.48 -19.99 -3.26
CA TYR A 419 -2.95 -18.97 -2.33
C TYR A 419 -1.75 -18.21 -1.75
N THR A 420 -1.75 -16.89 -1.92
CA THR A 420 -0.78 -15.97 -1.32
C THR A 420 -1.47 -14.66 -0.98
N SER A 421 -0.89 -13.82 -0.13
CA SER A 421 -1.41 -12.45 0.07
C SER A 421 -0.68 -11.43 -0.79
N ASP A 422 -1.35 -10.33 -1.06
CA ASP A 422 -0.75 -9.13 -1.62
C ASP A 422 0.31 -8.52 -0.67
N HIS A 423 0.01 -8.40 0.62
CA HIS A 423 0.91 -7.99 1.69
C HIS A 423 0.44 -8.55 3.04
N GLY A 424 1.28 -8.37 4.07
CA GLY A 424 0.97 -8.74 5.44
C GLY A 424 0.28 -7.58 6.19
N GLU A 425 0.36 -7.57 7.52
CA GLU A 425 -0.28 -6.54 8.33
C GLU A 425 0.45 -6.35 9.65
N VAL A 426 0.67 -5.10 10.09
CA VAL A 426 1.04 -4.85 11.49
C VAL A 426 -0.24 -4.86 12.32
N VAL A 427 -0.60 -6.02 12.85
CA VAL A 427 -1.90 -6.27 13.52
C VAL A 427 -2.23 -5.16 14.53
N ASN A 428 -3.46 -4.64 14.46
CA ASN A 428 -4.00 -3.50 15.23
C ASN A 428 -3.47 -2.11 14.84
N LYS A 429 -2.41 -2.01 14.03
CA LYS A 429 -1.97 -0.75 13.42
C LYS A 429 -2.45 -0.62 11.98
N GLY A 430 -2.18 -1.61 11.14
CA GLY A 430 -2.44 -1.57 9.70
C GLY A 430 -1.15 -1.76 8.88
N HIS A 431 -1.17 -1.29 7.65
CA HIS A 431 -0.08 -1.43 6.67
C HIS A 431 0.21 -0.08 5.99
N GLY A 432 1.11 -0.07 4.99
CA GLY A 432 1.64 1.15 4.41
C GLY A 432 2.38 2.02 5.44
N LEU A 433 2.93 1.40 6.49
CA LEU A 433 3.60 2.09 7.60
C LEU A 433 5.09 2.20 7.31
N MET A 434 5.71 3.29 7.78
CA MET A 434 7.16 3.51 7.64
C MET A 434 8.01 2.39 8.27
N LYS A 435 7.48 1.71 9.29
CA LYS A 435 8.12 0.62 10.02
C LYS A 435 7.13 -0.50 10.32
N GLY A 436 7.68 -1.68 10.59
CA GLY A 436 6.97 -2.87 11.00
C GLY A 436 7.06 -3.92 9.92
N LYS A 437 8.01 -4.85 10.08
CA LYS A 437 8.29 -5.88 9.08
C LYS A 437 7.12 -6.84 8.78
N ASP A 438 6.18 -6.97 9.70
CA ASP A 438 4.99 -7.82 9.55
C ASP A 438 4.10 -7.44 8.35
N GLN A 439 4.10 -6.18 7.92
CA GLN A 439 3.36 -5.77 6.71
C GLN A 439 3.88 -6.41 5.40
N TRP A 440 5.05 -7.06 5.44
CA TRP A 440 5.64 -7.74 4.29
C TRP A 440 5.41 -9.25 4.31
N TYR A 441 5.18 -9.82 5.49
CA TYR A 441 5.18 -11.25 5.71
C TYR A 441 3.85 -11.88 5.31
N ILE A 442 3.87 -12.76 4.30
CA ILE A 442 2.66 -13.31 3.67
C ILE A 442 2.62 -14.84 3.70
N PRO A 443 1.44 -15.47 3.78
CA PRO A 443 1.29 -16.90 3.56
C PRO A 443 1.53 -17.22 2.09
N PHE A 444 2.03 -18.42 1.80
CA PHE A 444 2.13 -18.96 0.45
C PHE A 444 1.86 -20.47 0.46
N LEU A 445 0.68 -20.86 -0.03
CA LEU A 445 0.21 -22.23 -0.10
C LEU A 445 0.03 -22.64 -1.56
N TYR A 446 0.63 -23.74 -1.95
CA TYR A 446 0.68 -24.16 -3.35
C TYR A 446 0.27 -25.62 -3.52
N LYS A 447 -0.58 -25.90 -4.51
CA LYS A 447 -0.91 -27.25 -4.95
C LYS A 447 -0.84 -27.34 -6.48
N SER A 448 -0.24 -28.40 -6.97
CA SER A 448 -0.17 -28.70 -8.40
C SER A 448 -0.54 -30.15 -8.67
N THR A 449 -1.40 -30.38 -9.67
CA THR A 449 -1.60 -31.74 -10.19
C THR A 449 -0.59 -32.10 -11.28
N ASN A 450 0.23 -31.16 -11.73
CA ASN A 450 1.23 -31.32 -12.78
C ASN A 450 2.63 -31.50 -12.17
N ASP A 451 3.20 -32.70 -12.32
CA ASP A 451 4.48 -33.07 -11.70
C ASP A 451 5.68 -32.25 -12.22
N LYS A 452 5.56 -31.56 -13.37
CA LYS A 452 6.59 -30.62 -13.86
C LYS A 452 6.68 -29.34 -13.02
N PHE A 453 5.62 -29.01 -12.30
CA PHE A 453 5.48 -27.82 -11.47
C PHE A 453 5.09 -28.25 -10.06
N ASP A 454 5.88 -29.13 -9.46
CA ASP A 454 5.70 -29.55 -8.07
C ASP A 454 6.23 -28.48 -7.09
N CYS A 455 6.41 -28.84 -5.83
CA CYS A 455 6.94 -27.91 -4.84
C CYS A 455 8.39 -27.51 -5.10
N SER A 456 9.21 -28.37 -5.71
CA SER A 456 10.60 -28.03 -6.06
C SER A 456 10.67 -26.91 -7.11
N PHE A 457 9.66 -26.83 -7.98
CA PHE A 457 9.53 -25.74 -8.94
C PHE A 457 9.35 -24.37 -8.27
N ILE A 458 8.65 -24.28 -7.14
CA ILE A 458 8.52 -23.01 -6.38
C ILE A 458 9.83 -22.71 -5.66
N GLU A 459 10.43 -23.72 -5.05
CA GLU A 459 11.66 -23.57 -4.24
C GLU A 459 12.87 -23.08 -5.06
N GLN A 460 12.90 -23.30 -6.39
CA GLN A 460 13.97 -22.80 -7.25
C GLN A 460 14.02 -21.26 -7.36
N PHE A 461 12.97 -20.55 -6.95
CA PHE A 461 12.88 -19.09 -6.98
C PHE A 461 13.29 -18.42 -5.66
N ARG A 462 13.86 -19.17 -4.73
CA ARG A 462 14.43 -18.59 -3.51
C ARG A 462 15.73 -17.86 -3.81
N ASN A 463 15.87 -16.71 -3.17
CA ASN A 463 17.13 -16.00 -3.16
C ASN A 463 18.18 -16.72 -2.29
N LYS A 464 19.43 -16.26 -2.39
CA LYS A 464 20.57 -16.76 -1.60
C LYS A 464 20.36 -16.71 -0.08
N ASP A 465 19.47 -15.85 0.42
CA ASP A 465 19.15 -15.68 1.83
C ASP A 465 17.97 -16.59 2.27
N GLY A 466 17.46 -17.43 1.37
CA GLY A 466 16.40 -18.40 1.63
C GLY A 466 14.97 -17.84 1.56
N TRP A 467 14.79 -16.60 1.10
CA TRP A 467 13.48 -15.96 0.94
C TRP A 467 12.91 -16.15 -0.46
N LEU A 468 11.60 -16.36 -0.54
CA LEU A 468 10.83 -16.23 -1.76
C LEU A 468 10.23 -14.83 -1.81
N SER A 469 10.73 -14.01 -2.74
CA SER A 469 10.28 -12.64 -2.93
C SER A 469 9.00 -12.58 -3.75
N GLY A 470 8.07 -11.71 -3.38
CA GLY A 470 6.86 -11.45 -4.16
C GLY A 470 7.15 -11.00 -5.60
N LEU A 471 8.33 -10.43 -5.86
CA LEU A 471 8.76 -10.09 -7.21
C LEU A 471 8.90 -11.32 -8.11
N MET A 472 9.16 -12.50 -7.52
CA MET A 472 9.30 -13.75 -8.27
C MET A 472 7.95 -14.28 -8.76
N ASN A 473 6.82 -13.80 -8.23
CA ASN A 473 5.49 -14.25 -8.65
C ASN A 473 5.30 -14.09 -10.16
N LYS A 474 5.73 -12.98 -10.77
CA LYS A 474 5.60 -12.76 -12.22
C LYS A 474 6.35 -13.81 -13.05
N TYR A 475 7.52 -14.25 -12.58
CA TYR A 475 8.34 -15.26 -13.25
C TYR A 475 7.79 -16.68 -13.05
N ILE A 476 7.36 -16.99 -11.82
CA ILE A 476 6.64 -18.22 -11.49
C ILE A 476 5.41 -18.36 -12.41
N LEU A 477 4.57 -17.33 -12.45
CA LEU A 477 3.35 -17.32 -13.27
C LEU A 477 3.66 -17.40 -14.76
N SER A 478 4.69 -16.71 -15.25
CA SER A 478 5.14 -16.80 -16.65
C SER A 478 5.49 -18.24 -17.06
N ARG A 479 6.19 -18.99 -16.19
CA ARG A 479 6.49 -20.40 -16.43
C ARG A 479 5.22 -21.26 -16.41
N LEU A 480 4.31 -21.03 -15.45
CA LEU A 480 3.08 -21.79 -15.31
C LEU A 480 2.13 -21.62 -16.50
N ILE A 481 2.06 -20.40 -17.07
CA ILE A 481 1.23 -20.12 -18.25
C ILE A 481 1.93 -20.49 -19.57
N GLY A 482 3.19 -20.95 -19.54
CA GLY A 482 3.87 -21.54 -20.69
C GLY A 482 4.83 -20.61 -21.45
N TYR A 483 5.65 -19.85 -20.73
CA TYR A 483 6.76 -19.08 -21.29
C TYR A 483 8.11 -19.57 -20.77
N ALA A 484 9.15 -19.41 -21.60
CA ALA A 484 10.54 -19.59 -21.22
C ALA A 484 11.12 -18.26 -20.72
N LEU A 485 12.08 -18.34 -19.80
CA LEU A 485 12.68 -17.17 -19.15
C LEU A 485 14.18 -17.10 -19.42
N ASP A 486 14.70 -15.88 -19.49
CA ASP A 486 16.14 -15.63 -19.40
C ASP A 486 16.62 -15.88 -17.96
N LYS A 487 17.49 -16.88 -17.79
CA LYS A 487 17.95 -17.28 -16.45
C LYS A 487 18.82 -16.22 -15.78
N ASN A 488 19.58 -15.43 -16.54
CA ASN A 488 20.46 -14.42 -15.96
C ASN A 488 19.66 -13.27 -15.38
N ILE A 489 18.64 -12.80 -16.11
CA ILE A 489 17.74 -11.74 -15.63
C ILE A 489 16.99 -12.20 -14.39
N VAL A 490 16.39 -13.39 -14.43
CA VAL A 490 15.65 -13.95 -13.28
C VAL A 490 16.56 -14.14 -12.08
N ASN A 491 17.77 -14.70 -12.26
CA ASN A 491 18.71 -14.90 -11.15
C ASN A 491 19.19 -13.59 -10.55
N ASN A 492 19.36 -12.54 -11.37
CA ASN A 492 19.73 -11.22 -10.90
C ASN A 492 18.60 -10.61 -10.05
N GLU A 493 17.36 -10.63 -10.54
CA GLU A 493 16.20 -10.13 -9.79
C GLU A 493 15.95 -10.94 -8.51
N MET A 494 16.09 -12.26 -8.58
CA MET A 494 15.96 -13.15 -7.43
C MET A 494 16.98 -12.83 -6.34
N ASN A 495 18.26 -12.62 -6.69
CA ASN A 495 19.31 -12.39 -5.70
C ASN A 495 19.46 -10.92 -5.27
N ASN A 496 18.83 -10.00 -5.98
CA ASN A 496 18.73 -8.60 -5.62
C ASN A 496 17.32 -8.32 -5.10
N ASP A 497 17.04 -8.87 -3.92
CA ASP A 497 15.72 -8.90 -3.29
C ASP A 497 15.32 -7.52 -2.76
N ARG A 498 14.62 -6.80 -3.64
CA ARG A 498 14.18 -5.43 -3.46
C ARG A 498 12.68 -5.38 -3.22
N VAL A 499 12.26 -4.38 -2.47
CA VAL A 499 10.86 -4.10 -2.20
C VAL A 499 10.60 -2.61 -2.25
N LYS A 500 9.34 -2.21 -2.46
CA LYS A 500 8.93 -0.80 -2.49
C LYS A 500 8.34 -0.40 -1.15
N ALA A 501 9.09 0.35 -0.33
CA ALA A 501 8.66 0.71 1.02
C ALA A 501 7.56 1.78 1.03
N ALA A 502 6.92 1.98 2.20
CA ALA A 502 5.81 2.92 2.44
C ALA A 502 6.09 4.41 2.08
N ASN A 503 7.37 4.74 1.86
CA ASN A 503 7.82 6.04 1.39
C ASN A 503 8.05 6.07 -0.14
N GLU A 504 7.52 5.08 -0.85
CA GLU A 504 7.67 4.80 -2.26
C GLU A 504 9.12 4.69 -2.77
N LYS A 505 10.08 4.34 -1.90
CA LYS A 505 11.46 4.10 -2.32
C LYS A 505 11.76 2.60 -2.47
N PRO A 506 12.58 2.23 -3.46
CA PRO A 506 13.15 0.89 -3.51
C PRO A 506 14.15 0.71 -2.36
N VAL A 507 14.04 -0.39 -1.63
CA VAL A 507 14.97 -0.80 -0.58
C VAL A 507 15.21 -2.30 -0.66
N LEU A 508 16.32 -2.81 -0.11
CA LEU A 508 16.49 -4.26 0.02
C LEU A 508 15.57 -4.78 1.13
N PHE A 509 14.98 -5.96 0.93
CA PHE A 509 14.06 -6.55 1.91
C PHE A 509 14.71 -6.73 3.30
N LYS A 510 15.98 -7.11 3.32
CA LYS A 510 16.75 -7.26 4.57
C LYS A 510 16.88 -5.95 5.36
N ASP A 511 16.81 -4.79 4.70
CA ASP A 511 16.97 -3.46 5.28
C ASP A 511 15.61 -2.85 5.69
N THR A 512 14.50 -3.57 5.50
CA THR A 512 13.19 -3.15 6.03
C THR A 512 13.16 -3.32 7.55
N GLU A 513 12.68 -2.25 8.23
CA GLU A 513 12.48 -2.17 9.69
C GLU A 513 11.13 -2.72 10.14
#